data_AF-A0A838QBH8-F1
#
_entry.id   AF-A0A838QBH8-F1
#
_cell.length_a   1.000
_cell.length_b   1.000
_cell.length_c   1.000
_cell.angle_alpha   90.00
_cell.angle_beta   90.00
_cell.angle_gamma   90.00
#
_symmetry.space_group_name_H-M   'P 1'
#
loop_
_entity.id
_entity.type
_entity.pdbx_description
1 polymer ?
#
loop_
_entity_poly.entity_id
_entity_poly.type
_entity_poly.pdbx_seq_one_letter_code
_entity_poly.pdbx_strand_id
1 'polypeptide(L)'
;MSLLVSTGKAGEATSLMDAFMRGRSDPAYFCSFFMGRTLHDGQADFMLNAEAKVNCLATSNRWGKTTLLCGRHLHRGMYKVGAEWRYMNEDGTMDLPIFTSLKYETVHTAGEWEQASFVWEDALKILGESKRLAAFVKEFPRSKPPHIKGINGWKWLFRTLGNNASGIDGKSIYYLSIDEAGWITGLDEMMRNVLRIRIADVRGIIDLVGTFKPGISRDFYKMCVRASAYTGVAIDFAHGSDDDSEGTPQSLDSSIEKYLRQFGIDLTEYKDAFERGLHGL
;
A
#
# COMPACT_ATOMS: atom_id res chain seq x y z
N MET A 1 -24.33 25.10 8.21
CA MET A 1 -24.22 24.49 9.55
C MET A 1 -22.79 23.99 9.70
N SER A 2 -21.88 24.78 10.30
CA SER A 2 -20.46 24.43 10.39
C SER A 2 -20.20 23.56 11.62
N LEU A 3 -19.71 22.33 11.41
CA LEU A 3 -19.23 21.46 12.49
C LEU A 3 -17.89 22.00 12.98
N LEU A 4 -17.89 22.66 14.14
CA LEU A 4 -16.68 23.06 14.86
C LEU A 4 -16.15 21.84 15.62
N VAL A 5 -14.89 21.48 15.40
CA VAL A 5 -14.21 20.40 16.14
C VAL A 5 -13.06 20.99 16.93
N SER A 6 -13.22 21.13 18.25
CA SER A 6 -12.21 21.70 19.14
C SER A 6 -11.31 20.59 19.71
N THR A 7 -10.05 20.60 19.30
CA THR A 7 -8.93 20.03 20.06
C THR A 7 -7.87 21.12 20.10
N GLY A 8 -7.68 21.74 21.28
CA GLY A 8 -7.07 23.06 21.50
C GLY A 8 -5.58 23.24 21.17
N LYS A 9 -5.13 22.79 19.99
CA LYS A 9 -3.81 23.09 19.40
C LYS A 9 -3.84 23.35 17.89
N ALA A 10 -5.02 23.39 17.25
CA ALA A 10 -5.14 23.84 15.87
C ALA A 10 -5.38 25.36 15.87
N GLY A 11 -4.41 26.13 15.37
CA GLY A 11 -4.63 27.53 15.01
C GLY A 11 -5.85 27.63 14.07
N GLU A 12 -6.58 28.75 14.18
CA GLU A 12 -7.72 29.15 13.34
C GLU A 12 -8.51 27.99 12.71
N ALA A 13 -9.57 27.56 13.39
CA ALA A 13 -10.54 26.53 13.00
C ALA A 13 -10.49 26.15 11.50
N THR A 14 -9.58 25.23 11.15
CA THR A 14 -9.49 24.69 9.80
C THR A 14 -10.86 24.08 9.50
N SER A 15 -11.59 24.66 8.54
CA SER A 15 -12.92 24.17 8.23
C SER A 15 -12.81 22.71 7.77
N LEU A 16 -13.87 21.92 7.90
CA LEU A 16 -13.86 20.55 7.37
C LEU A 16 -13.49 20.52 5.88
N MET A 17 -13.84 21.58 5.14
CA MET A 17 -13.46 21.75 3.74
C MET A 17 -11.94 21.93 3.58
N ASP A 18 -11.31 22.82 4.35
CA ASP A 18 -9.86 23.03 4.29
C ASP A 18 -9.10 21.76 4.67
N ALA A 19 -9.57 21.05 5.69
CA ALA A 19 -9.01 19.77 6.09
C ALA A 19 -9.18 18.71 4.99
N PHE A 20 -10.33 18.69 4.32
CA PHE A 20 -10.57 17.78 3.21
C PHE A 20 -9.67 18.08 2.02
N MET A 21 -9.52 19.36 1.64
CA MET A 21 -8.65 19.79 0.55
C MET A 21 -7.18 19.47 0.84
N ARG A 22 -6.71 19.79 2.05
CA ARG A 22 -5.35 19.46 2.47
C ARG A 22 -5.11 17.96 2.53
N GLY A 23 -6.02 17.19 3.12
CA GLY A 23 -5.85 15.74 3.26
C GLY A 23 -5.74 15.01 1.92
N ARG A 24 -6.23 15.61 0.82
CA ARG A 24 -6.06 15.05 -0.53
C ARG A 24 -4.59 15.00 -0.93
N SER A 25 -3.86 16.11 -0.75
CA SER A 25 -2.46 16.25 -1.18
C SER A 25 -1.44 15.91 -0.09
N ASP A 26 -1.88 15.83 1.17
CA ASP A 26 -1.05 15.52 2.33
C ASP A 26 -1.61 14.26 3.04
N PRO A 27 -1.20 13.06 2.62
CA PRO A 27 -1.71 11.81 3.19
C PRO A 27 -1.33 11.62 4.67
N ALA A 28 -0.21 12.19 5.11
CA ALA A 28 0.18 12.17 6.53
C ALA A 28 -0.77 13.03 7.37
N TYR A 29 -1.13 14.22 6.90
CA TYR A 29 -2.18 15.02 7.51
C TYR A 29 -3.54 14.31 7.47
N PHE A 30 -3.88 13.62 6.38
CA PHE A 30 -5.11 12.81 6.34
C PHE A 30 -5.15 11.78 7.47
N CYS A 31 -4.08 11.00 7.65
CA CYS A 31 -4.00 10.02 8.74
C CYS A 31 -4.12 10.66 10.12
N SER A 32 -3.44 11.79 10.35
CA SER A 32 -3.49 12.49 11.63
C SER A 32 -4.89 13.06 11.92
N PHE A 33 -5.46 13.79 10.96
CA PHE A 33 -6.70 14.54 11.16
C PHE A 33 -7.95 13.65 11.08
N PHE A 34 -8.05 12.80 10.04
CA PHE A 34 -9.22 11.95 9.81
C PHE A 34 -9.11 10.62 10.53
N MET A 35 -7.96 9.95 10.60
CA MET A 35 -7.86 8.66 11.28
C MET A 35 -7.49 8.79 12.76
N GLY A 36 -6.98 9.93 13.20
CA GLY A 36 -6.42 10.07 14.56
C GLY A 36 -5.18 9.20 14.75
N ARG A 37 -4.36 9.04 13.70
CA ARG A 37 -3.13 8.24 13.69
C ARG A 37 -1.97 9.09 13.21
N THR A 38 -0.90 9.14 13.99
CA THR A 38 0.36 9.76 13.56
C THR A 38 1.21 8.71 12.89
N LEU A 39 1.60 8.97 11.64
CA LEU A 39 2.55 8.12 10.93
C LEU A 39 3.97 8.48 11.36
N HIS A 40 4.84 7.48 11.49
CA HIS A 40 6.27 7.75 11.59
C HIS A 40 6.87 8.02 10.20
N ASP A 41 8.12 8.48 10.16
CA ASP A 41 8.74 9.01 8.92
C ASP A 41 8.70 8.01 7.76
N GLY A 42 9.12 6.76 7.97
CA GLY A 42 9.04 5.73 6.92
C GLY A 42 7.63 5.41 6.42
N GLN A 43 6.59 5.55 7.25
CA GLN A 43 5.20 5.40 6.82
C GLN A 43 4.74 6.60 6.00
N ALA A 44 5.08 7.81 6.44
CA ALA A 44 4.75 9.04 5.73
C ALA A 44 5.44 9.08 4.35
N ASP A 45 6.72 8.72 4.30
CA ASP A 45 7.49 8.61 3.07
C ASP A 45 6.85 7.60 2.09
N PHE A 46 6.51 6.40 2.56
CA PHE A 46 5.84 5.40 1.72
C PHE A 46 4.47 5.87 1.24
N MET A 47 3.68 6.54 2.09
CA MET A 47 2.37 7.09 1.68
C MET A 47 2.51 8.10 0.53
N LEU A 48 3.56 8.93 0.56
CA LEU A 48 3.79 10.00 -0.41
C LEU A 48 4.42 9.50 -1.72
N ASN A 49 5.37 8.58 -1.62
CA ASN A 49 6.27 8.23 -2.73
C ASN A 49 5.95 6.90 -3.41
N ALA A 50 5.14 6.02 -2.79
CA ALA A 50 4.75 4.74 -3.38
C ALA A 50 3.65 4.91 -4.46
N GLU A 51 3.99 5.55 -5.57
CA GLU A 51 3.10 5.86 -6.69
C GLU A 51 3.43 5.08 -7.98
N ALA A 52 4.39 4.16 -7.92
CA ALA A 52 4.66 3.26 -9.05
C ALA A 52 3.49 2.28 -9.25
N LYS A 53 3.41 1.66 -10.44
CA LYS A 53 2.40 0.62 -10.72
C LYS A 53 2.50 -0.57 -9.77
N VAL A 54 3.72 -0.90 -9.34
CA VAL A 54 4.00 -1.93 -8.35
C VAL A 54 5.01 -1.37 -7.36
N ASN A 55 4.59 -1.19 -6.11
CA ASN A 55 5.43 -0.72 -5.01
C ASN A 55 5.76 -1.90 -4.09
N CYS A 56 6.94 -1.88 -3.49
CA CYS A 56 7.38 -2.91 -2.56
C CYS A 56 7.77 -2.26 -1.23
N LEU A 57 7.28 -2.81 -0.13
CA LEU A 57 7.63 -2.42 1.22
C LEU A 57 8.08 -3.64 2.01
N ALA A 58 9.40 -3.84 2.06
CA ALA A 58 10.03 -4.87 2.87
C ALA A 58 10.42 -4.29 4.22
N THR A 59 9.70 -4.66 5.28
CA THR A 59 9.90 -4.09 6.64
C THR A 59 9.83 -5.17 7.70
N SER A 60 10.34 -4.86 8.89
CA SER A 60 10.29 -5.76 10.05
C SER A 60 8.86 -5.93 10.59
N ASN A 61 8.71 -6.90 11.50
CA ASN A 61 7.54 -6.95 12.36
C ASN A 61 7.43 -5.68 13.20
N ARG A 62 6.20 -5.29 13.56
CA ARG A 62 5.89 -4.10 14.38
C ARG A 62 6.19 -2.74 13.74
N TRP A 63 6.49 -2.69 12.44
CA TRP A 63 6.64 -1.42 11.69
C TRP A 63 5.31 -0.64 11.54
N GLY A 64 4.15 -1.24 11.85
CA GLY A 64 2.85 -0.58 11.71
C GLY A 64 2.24 -0.66 10.30
N LYS A 65 2.59 -1.72 9.55
CA LYS A 65 2.07 -2.03 8.19
C LYS A 65 0.54 -1.97 8.11
N THR A 66 -0.16 -2.56 9.08
CA THR A 66 -1.63 -2.62 9.14
C THR A 66 -2.27 -1.22 9.11
N THR A 67 -1.78 -0.30 9.94
CA THR A 67 -2.29 1.07 10.00
C THR A 67 -1.92 1.87 8.76
N LEU A 68 -0.72 1.68 8.20
CA LEU A 68 -0.33 2.25 6.91
C LEU A 68 -1.31 1.81 5.81
N LEU A 69 -1.58 0.51 5.68
CA LEU A 69 -2.46 -0.03 4.66
C LEU A 69 -3.89 0.50 4.82
N CYS A 70 -4.40 0.61 6.05
CA CYS A 70 -5.67 1.28 6.32
C CYS A 70 -5.67 2.72 5.79
N GLY A 71 -4.61 3.48 6.10
CA GLY A 71 -4.44 4.85 5.64
C GLY A 71 -4.48 4.96 4.13
N ARG A 72 -3.72 4.12 3.41
CA ARG A 72 -3.70 4.11 1.94
C ARG A 72 -5.06 3.80 1.34
N HIS A 73 -5.76 2.77 1.83
CA HIS A 73 -7.07 2.40 1.30
C HIS A 73 -8.13 3.46 1.54
N LEU A 74 -8.18 4.03 2.74
CA LEU A 74 -9.14 5.06 3.11
C LEU A 74 -8.86 6.37 2.36
N HIS A 75 -7.60 6.81 2.29
CA HIS A 75 -7.18 8.01 1.56
C HIS A 75 -7.53 7.89 0.08
N ARG A 76 -7.05 6.82 -0.57
CA ARG A 76 -7.31 6.58 -2.01
C ARG A 76 -8.78 6.40 -2.29
N GLY A 77 -9.54 5.70 -1.44
CA GLY A 77 -10.99 5.54 -1.59
C GLY A 77 -11.72 6.89 -1.47
N MET A 78 -11.49 7.61 -0.38
CA MET A 78 -12.17 8.86 -0.06
C MET A 78 -11.94 9.92 -1.14
N TYR A 79 -10.71 10.05 -1.64
CA TYR A 79 -10.33 11.03 -2.66
C TYR A 79 -10.32 10.49 -4.09
N LYS A 80 -10.51 9.19 -4.30
CA LYS A 80 -10.42 8.51 -5.60
C LYS A 80 -9.11 8.81 -6.34
N VAL A 81 -8.00 8.69 -5.63
CA VAL A 81 -6.64 9.01 -6.13
C VAL A 81 -6.27 8.06 -7.28
N GLY A 82 -5.69 8.59 -8.36
CA GLY A 82 -5.33 7.86 -9.57
C GLY A 82 -6.47 7.73 -10.59
N ALA A 83 -7.68 8.18 -10.25
CA ALA A 83 -8.84 8.20 -11.15
C ALA A 83 -9.22 9.61 -11.63
N GLU A 84 -8.37 10.61 -11.38
CA GLU A 84 -8.58 12.03 -11.70
C GLU A 84 -8.96 12.22 -13.16
N TRP A 85 -8.31 11.50 -14.06
CA TRP A 85 -8.58 11.53 -15.50
C TRP A 85 -10.03 11.18 -15.89
N ARG A 86 -10.83 10.61 -14.97
CA ARG A 86 -12.24 10.31 -15.19
C ARG A 86 -13.19 11.41 -14.72
N TYR A 87 -12.81 12.20 -13.72
CA TYR A 87 -13.72 13.13 -13.05
C TYR A 87 -13.18 14.56 -12.96
N MET A 88 -11.96 14.81 -13.42
CA MET A 88 -11.39 16.15 -13.50
C MET A 88 -11.58 16.68 -14.93
N ASN A 89 -12.10 17.89 -15.03
CA ASN A 89 -12.21 18.64 -16.28
C ASN A 89 -10.84 19.18 -16.71
N GLU A 90 -10.73 19.64 -17.96
CA GLU A 90 -9.49 20.20 -18.51
C GLU A 90 -9.00 21.44 -17.74
N ASP A 91 -9.93 22.20 -17.12
CA ASP A 91 -9.63 23.37 -16.28
C ASP A 91 -9.19 23.01 -14.85
N GLY A 92 -9.10 21.71 -14.53
CA GLY A 92 -8.75 21.21 -13.21
C GLY A 92 -9.89 21.24 -12.19
N THR A 93 -11.13 21.56 -12.61
CA THR A 93 -12.30 21.44 -11.74
C THR A 93 -12.81 20.00 -11.67
N MET A 94 -13.47 19.64 -10.57
CA MET A 94 -14.05 18.31 -10.37
C MET A 94 -15.48 18.25 -10.88
N ASP A 95 -15.76 17.33 -11.80
CA ASP A 95 -17.12 16.89 -12.14
C ASP A 95 -17.68 16.07 -10.97
N LEU A 96 -18.48 16.72 -10.12
CA LEU A 96 -19.07 16.11 -8.93
C LEU A 96 -20.02 14.93 -9.25
N PRO A 97 -20.91 14.99 -10.25
CA PRO A 97 -21.69 13.83 -10.68
C PRO A 97 -20.84 12.61 -11.05
N ILE A 98 -19.78 12.78 -11.84
CA ILE A 98 -18.89 11.67 -12.19
C ILE A 98 -18.11 11.21 -10.96
N PHE A 99 -17.54 12.15 -10.19
CA PHE A 99 -16.80 11.82 -8.97
C PHE A 99 -17.64 11.01 -7.99
N THR A 100 -18.91 11.34 -7.79
CA THR A 100 -19.78 10.62 -6.83
C THR A 100 -20.28 9.28 -7.36
N SER A 101 -20.53 9.15 -8.67
CA SER A 101 -21.01 7.92 -9.30
C SER A 101 -19.90 6.93 -9.70
N LEU A 102 -18.65 7.39 -9.79
CA LEU A 102 -17.52 6.55 -10.20
C LEU A 102 -17.35 5.34 -9.28
N LYS A 103 -17.46 4.14 -9.84
CA LYS A 103 -17.13 2.90 -9.13
C LYS A 103 -15.62 2.80 -8.90
N TYR A 104 -15.16 3.15 -7.70
CA TYR A 104 -13.76 3.12 -7.29
C TYR A 104 -13.53 1.97 -6.30
N GLU A 105 -13.02 0.84 -6.78
CA GLU A 105 -12.75 -0.32 -5.93
C GLU A 105 -11.27 -0.38 -5.53
N THR A 106 -11.02 -0.53 -4.23
CA THR A 106 -9.73 -0.91 -3.68
C THR A 106 -9.85 -2.29 -3.04
N VAL A 107 -8.76 -3.05 -3.04
CA VAL A 107 -8.74 -4.41 -2.52
C VAL A 107 -7.55 -4.57 -1.60
N HIS A 108 -7.79 -4.98 -0.37
CA HIS A 108 -6.76 -5.52 0.50
C HIS A 108 -6.84 -7.04 0.47
N THR A 109 -5.69 -7.68 0.35
CA THR A 109 -5.59 -9.14 0.37
C THR A 109 -4.34 -9.61 1.09
N ALA A 110 -4.36 -10.86 1.51
CA ALA A 110 -3.21 -11.60 2.02
C ALA A 110 -3.29 -13.05 1.51
N GLY A 111 -2.29 -13.87 1.84
CA GLY A 111 -2.33 -15.31 1.54
C GLY A 111 -3.54 -15.96 2.21
N GLU A 112 -3.71 -15.71 3.50
CA GLU A 112 -4.77 -16.30 4.33
C GLU A 112 -5.73 -15.25 4.90
N TRP A 113 -6.94 -15.69 5.24
CA TRP A 113 -7.98 -14.79 5.78
C TRP A 113 -7.59 -14.20 7.14
N GLU A 114 -6.91 -14.98 7.98
CA GLU A 114 -6.45 -14.53 9.29
C GLU A 114 -5.57 -13.27 9.17
N GLN A 115 -4.63 -13.28 8.21
CA GLN A 115 -3.77 -12.13 7.92
C GLN A 115 -4.56 -10.94 7.39
N ALA A 116 -5.42 -11.16 6.38
CA ALA A 116 -6.26 -10.10 5.81
C ALA A 116 -7.23 -9.49 6.85
N SER A 117 -7.64 -10.28 7.84
CA SER A 117 -8.58 -9.84 8.87
C SER A 117 -7.98 -8.83 9.84
N PHE A 118 -6.66 -8.80 10.05
CA PHE A 118 -6.02 -7.78 10.89
C PHE A 118 -6.23 -6.36 10.36
N VAL A 119 -6.14 -6.16 9.04
CA VAL A 119 -6.40 -4.85 8.44
C VAL A 119 -7.88 -4.50 8.49
N TRP A 120 -8.77 -5.49 8.33
CA TRP A 120 -10.21 -5.29 8.53
C TRP A 120 -10.54 -4.82 9.95
N GLU A 121 -9.99 -5.51 10.96
CA GLU A 121 -10.22 -5.19 12.36
C GLU A 121 -9.65 -3.82 12.76
N ASP A 122 -8.44 -3.49 12.30
CA ASP A 122 -7.85 -2.16 12.55
C ASP A 122 -8.66 -1.06 11.85
N ALA A 123 -9.16 -1.30 10.64
CA ALA A 123 -10.05 -0.36 9.96
C ALA A 123 -11.36 -0.13 10.74
N LEU A 124 -11.98 -1.19 11.29
CA LEU A 124 -13.16 -1.05 12.15
C LEU A 124 -12.86 -0.27 13.41
N LYS A 125 -11.70 -0.51 14.05
CA LYS A 125 -11.26 0.25 15.23
C LYS A 125 -11.10 1.73 14.90
N ILE A 126 -10.39 2.06 13.82
CA ILE A 126 -10.16 3.43 13.36
C ILE A 126 -11.51 4.13 13.08
N LEU A 127 -12.45 3.45 12.42
CA LEU A 127 -13.78 3.98 12.15
C LEU A 127 -14.63 4.19 13.41
N GLY A 128 -14.51 3.30 14.41
CA GLY A 128 -15.21 3.44 15.68
C GLY A 128 -14.68 4.59 16.55
N GLU A 129 -13.37 4.87 16.45
CA GLU A 129 -12.71 5.92 17.22
C GLU A 129 -12.82 7.31 16.55
N SER A 130 -12.82 7.38 15.22
CA SER A 130 -12.87 8.65 14.49
C SER A 130 -14.23 8.96 13.86
N LYS A 131 -14.99 9.82 14.53
CA LYS A 131 -16.25 10.37 14.01
C LYS A 131 -16.06 11.14 12.69
N ARG A 132 -14.90 11.78 12.49
CA ARG A 132 -14.61 12.55 11.26
C ARG A 132 -14.53 11.64 10.05
N LEU A 133 -13.83 10.51 10.18
CA LEU A 133 -13.72 9.53 9.09
C LEU A 133 -15.02 8.75 8.91
N ALA A 134 -15.69 8.37 10.01
CA ALA A 134 -16.95 7.65 9.96
C ALA A 134 -18.03 8.38 9.13
N ALA A 135 -18.02 9.72 9.12
CA ALA A 135 -18.92 10.53 8.31
C ALA A 135 -18.80 10.29 6.79
N PHE A 136 -17.66 9.76 6.31
CA PHE A 136 -17.45 9.44 4.90
C PHE A 136 -17.75 7.98 4.55
N VAL A 137 -18.14 7.16 5.53
CA VAL A 137 -18.46 5.74 5.36
C VAL A 137 -19.97 5.53 5.40
N LYS A 138 -20.50 4.90 4.36
CA LYS A 138 -21.91 4.57 4.22
C LYS A 138 -22.27 3.27 4.95
N GLU A 139 -21.48 2.22 4.73
CA GLU A 139 -21.73 0.88 5.28
C GLU A 139 -20.43 0.07 5.36
N PHE A 140 -20.37 -0.85 6.32
CA PHE A 140 -19.27 -1.79 6.50
C PHE A 140 -19.79 -3.15 7.02
N PRO A 141 -20.53 -3.91 6.20
CA PRO A 141 -21.14 -5.14 6.66
C PRO A 141 -20.07 -6.16 7.09
N ARG A 142 -20.32 -6.83 8.21
CA ARG A 142 -19.49 -7.94 8.72
C ARG A 142 -19.72 -9.26 7.97
N SER A 143 -20.67 -9.31 7.05
CA SER A 143 -20.96 -10.50 6.25
C SER A 143 -19.80 -10.83 5.32
N LYS A 144 -19.57 -12.12 5.07
CA LYS A 144 -18.52 -12.57 4.16
C LYS A 144 -18.97 -12.39 2.70
N PRO A 145 -18.11 -11.86 1.81
CA PRO A 145 -16.81 -11.28 2.12
C PRO A 145 -16.94 -9.80 2.56
N PRO A 146 -16.23 -9.38 3.63
CA PRO A 146 -16.43 -8.07 4.21
C PRO A 146 -15.90 -6.96 3.30
N HIS A 147 -16.43 -5.77 3.53
CA HIS A 147 -16.04 -4.56 2.81
C HIS A 147 -16.43 -3.30 3.57
N ILE A 148 -15.79 -2.18 3.21
CA ILE A 148 -16.18 -0.83 3.61
C ILE A 148 -16.62 -0.09 2.35
N LYS A 149 -17.69 0.70 2.44
CA LYS A 149 -18.19 1.51 1.32
C LYS A 149 -18.32 2.96 1.76
N GLY A 150 -17.79 3.86 0.94
CA GLY A 150 -17.91 5.30 1.13
C GLY A 150 -19.24 5.89 0.69
N ILE A 151 -19.55 7.08 1.19
CA ILE A 151 -20.74 7.85 0.76
C ILE A 151 -20.65 8.29 -0.71
N ASN A 152 -19.42 8.47 -1.22
CA ASN A 152 -19.13 8.81 -2.61
C ASN A 152 -18.83 7.57 -3.48
N GLY A 153 -19.34 6.38 -3.09
CA GLY A 153 -19.34 5.21 -3.97
C GLY A 153 -18.04 4.42 -4.11
N TRP A 154 -16.95 4.81 -3.42
CA TRP A 154 -15.78 3.94 -3.31
C TRP A 154 -16.09 2.70 -2.47
N LYS A 155 -15.38 1.61 -2.74
CA LYS A 155 -15.53 0.35 -2.03
C LYS A 155 -14.17 -0.26 -1.75
N TRP A 156 -13.90 -0.58 -0.50
CA TRP A 156 -12.72 -1.30 -0.07
C TRP A 156 -13.10 -2.74 0.28
N LEU A 157 -12.57 -3.68 -0.49
CA LEU A 157 -12.82 -5.10 -0.35
C LEU A 157 -11.69 -5.79 0.42
N PHE A 158 -12.04 -6.73 1.28
CA PHE A 158 -11.07 -7.59 1.99
C PHE A 158 -11.21 -9.01 1.46
N ARG A 159 -10.13 -9.57 0.94
CA ARG A 159 -10.14 -10.90 0.30
C ARG A 159 -8.93 -11.71 0.75
N THR A 160 -9.01 -13.02 0.54
CA THR A 160 -7.80 -13.82 0.41
C THR A 160 -7.38 -13.81 -1.05
N LEU A 161 -6.09 -14.00 -1.30
CA LEU A 161 -5.59 -14.07 -2.67
C LEU A 161 -6.12 -15.35 -3.33
N GLY A 162 -6.14 -16.44 -2.57
CA GLY A 162 -6.55 -17.76 -3.03
C GLY A 162 -5.56 -18.33 -4.04
N ASN A 163 -5.89 -19.52 -4.57
CA ASN A 163 -5.07 -20.16 -5.59
C ASN A 163 -5.06 -19.29 -6.85
N ASN A 164 -3.85 -18.98 -7.34
CA ASN A 164 -3.60 -18.17 -8.54
C ASN A 164 -4.36 -16.83 -8.55
N ALA A 165 -4.47 -16.16 -7.40
CA ALA A 165 -5.17 -14.90 -7.25
C ALA A 165 -6.67 -14.92 -7.62
N SER A 166 -7.31 -16.10 -7.58
CA SER A 166 -8.75 -16.26 -7.86
C SER A 166 -9.67 -15.41 -6.98
N GLY A 167 -9.26 -15.06 -5.76
CA GLY A 167 -10.05 -14.26 -4.82
C GLY A 167 -10.30 -12.81 -5.26
N ILE A 168 -9.53 -12.32 -6.23
CA ILE A 168 -9.67 -10.96 -6.78
C ILE A 168 -10.05 -10.93 -8.26
N ASP A 169 -10.42 -12.08 -8.82
CA ASP A 169 -10.72 -12.23 -10.24
C ASP A 169 -11.97 -11.43 -10.67
N GLY A 170 -12.02 -11.03 -11.94
CA GLY A 170 -13.16 -10.29 -12.52
C GLY A 170 -13.36 -8.85 -12.03
N LYS A 171 -12.38 -8.24 -11.37
CA LYS A 171 -12.48 -6.87 -10.83
C LYS A 171 -11.50 -5.90 -11.50
N SER A 172 -11.95 -4.67 -11.73
CA SER A 172 -11.05 -3.54 -12.02
C SER A 172 -10.70 -2.86 -10.70
N ILE A 173 -9.42 -2.79 -10.38
CA ILE A 173 -8.93 -2.41 -9.05
C ILE A 173 -8.06 -1.15 -9.18
N TYR A 174 -8.45 -0.05 -8.54
CA TYR A 174 -7.65 1.18 -8.56
C TYR A 174 -6.47 1.11 -7.59
N TYR A 175 -6.63 0.34 -6.51
CA TYR A 175 -5.57 0.12 -5.54
C TYR A 175 -5.68 -1.28 -4.94
N LEU A 176 -4.63 -2.08 -5.11
CA LEU A 176 -4.49 -3.41 -4.53
C LEU A 176 -3.35 -3.38 -3.51
N SER A 177 -3.59 -3.82 -2.27
CA SER A 177 -2.51 -4.15 -1.35
C SER A 177 -2.47 -5.64 -1.07
N ILE A 178 -1.26 -6.20 -1.04
CA ILE A 178 -0.99 -7.59 -0.70
C ILE A 178 -0.10 -7.59 0.54
N ASP A 179 -0.68 -7.97 1.67
CA ASP A 179 0.03 -8.11 2.94
C ASP A 179 0.69 -9.47 3.08
N GLU A 180 1.74 -9.51 3.89
CA GLU A 180 2.61 -10.66 4.07
C GLU A 180 3.08 -11.27 2.73
N ALA A 181 3.39 -10.40 1.75
CA ALA A 181 3.78 -10.81 0.40
C ALA A 181 5.00 -11.75 0.38
N GLY A 182 5.87 -11.65 1.39
CA GLY A 182 7.01 -12.56 1.58
C GLY A 182 6.64 -14.02 1.83
N TRP A 183 5.40 -14.32 2.19
CA TRP A 183 4.91 -15.68 2.42
C TRP A 183 4.16 -16.29 1.24
N ILE A 184 3.90 -15.51 0.19
CA ILE A 184 3.07 -15.94 -0.93
C ILE A 184 3.95 -16.66 -1.95
N THR A 185 3.67 -17.94 -2.15
CA THR A 185 4.32 -18.76 -3.17
C THR A 185 3.70 -18.48 -4.55
N GLY A 186 4.53 -18.46 -5.59
CA GLY A 186 4.07 -18.19 -6.96
C GLY A 186 3.63 -16.74 -7.19
N LEU A 187 4.03 -15.81 -6.32
CA LEU A 187 3.64 -14.40 -6.42
C LEU A 187 4.05 -13.80 -7.77
N ASP A 188 5.21 -14.18 -8.34
CA ASP A 188 5.66 -13.69 -9.66
C ASP A 188 4.76 -14.15 -10.81
N GLU A 189 4.25 -15.38 -10.74
CA GLU A 189 3.29 -15.88 -11.72
C GLU A 189 1.93 -15.18 -11.57
N MET A 190 1.42 -15.05 -10.34
CA MET A 190 0.17 -14.34 -10.06
C MET A 190 0.25 -12.88 -10.53
N MET A 191 1.39 -12.21 -10.30
CA MET A 191 1.61 -10.84 -10.74
C MET A 191 1.50 -10.68 -12.25
N ARG A 192 2.10 -11.61 -13.01
CA ARG A 192 2.08 -11.58 -14.48
C ARG A 192 0.72 -11.93 -15.07
N ASN A 193 0.07 -12.96 -14.52
CA ASN A 193 -1.11 -13.56 -15.14
C ASN A 193 -2.43 -12.93 -14.68
N VAL A 194 -2.49 -12.37 -13.47
CA VAL A 194 -3.75 -11.90 -12.88
C VAL A 194 -3.61 -10.48 -12.35
N LEU A 195 -2.71 -10.24 -11.39
CA LEU A 195 -2.74 -9.01 -10.58
C LEU A 195 -2.55 -7.74 -11.42
N ARG A 196 -1.58 -7.73 -12.34
CA ARG A 196 -1.34 -6.58 -13.22
C ARG A 196 -2.48 -6.32 -14.20
N ILE A 197 -3.15 -7.37 -14.66
CA ILE A 197 -4.30 -7.24 -15.57
C ILE A 197 -5.46 -6.54 -14.83
N ARG A 198 -5.66 -6.86 -13.55
CA ARG A 198 -6.76 -6.31 -12.74
C ARG A 198 -6.64 -4.80 -12.48
N ILE A 199 -5.44 -4.23 -12.57
CA ILE A 199 -5.20 -2.79 -12.39
C ILE A 199 -5.05 -2.02 -13.72
N ALA A 200 -4.83 -2.71 -14.84
CA ALA A 200 -4.40 -2.11 -16.11
C ALA A 200 -5.41 -1.08 -16.65
N ASP A 201 -6.69 -1.47 -16.75
CA ASP A 201 -7.76 -0.66 -17.37
C ASP A 201 -8.07 0.64 -16.61
N VAL A 202 -7.73 0.67 -15.33
CA VAL A 202 -8.03 1.78 -14.43
C VAL A 202 -6.78 2.56 -14.02
N ARG A 203 -5.61 2.21 -14.58
CA ARG A 203 -4.30 2.77 -14.20
C ARG A 203 -4.05 2.65 -12.69
N GLY A 204 -4.50 1.53 -12.11
CA GLY A 204 -4.35 1.27 -10.68
C GLY A 204 -2.91 0.94 -10.28
N ILE A 205 -2.70 0.79 -8.98
CA ILE A 205 -1.39 0.43 -8.40
C ILE A 205 -1.51 -0.81 -7.50
N ILE A 206 -0.38 -1.49 -7.31
CA ILE A 206 -0.24 -2.65 -6.43
C ILE A 206 0.84 -2.36 -5.39
N ASP A 207 0.52 -2.53 -4.11
CA ASP A 207 1.50 -2.49 -3.03
C ASP A 207 1.75 -3.89 -2.49
N LEU A 208 3.00 -4.33 -2.54
CA LEU A 208 3.47 -5.57 -1.96
C LEU A 208 4.14 -5.26 -0.64
N VAL A 209 3.51 -5.68 0.46
CA VAL A 209 3.97 -5.35 1.80
C VAL A 209 4.27 -6.63 2.55
N GLY A 210 5.41 -6.71 3.22
CA GLY A 210 5.74 -7.91 4.00
C GLY A 210 7.11 -7.89 4.64
N THR A 211 7.43 -9.02 5.27
CA THR A 211 8.76 -9.31 5.81
C THR A 211 9.46 -10.32 4.92
N PHE A 212 10.80 -10.28 4.87
CA PHE A 212 11.55 -11.36 4.25
C PHE A 212 11.66 -12.55 5.20
N LYS A 213 11.40 -13.73 4.65
CA LYS A 213 11.59 -15.04 5.28
C LYS A 213 12.60 -15.83 4.46
N PRO A 214 13.77 -16.14 5.03
CA PRO A 214 14.77 -16.96 4.36
C PRO A 214 14.14 -18.28 3.86
N GLY A 215 14.39 -18.60 2.59
CA GLY A 215 13.88 -19.83 1.96
C GLY A 215 12.45 -19.78 1.42
N ILE A 216 11.64 -18.76 1.77
CA ILE A 216 10.23 -18.66 1.34
C ILE A 216 10.02 -17.46 0.41
N SER A 217 10.58 -16.29 0.76
CA SER A 217 10.29 -15.02 0.09
C SER A 217 10.98 -14.82 -1.26
N ARG A 218 11.26 -15.87 -2.03
CA ARG A 218 12.03 -15.78 -3.28
C ARG A 218 11.39 -14.80 -4.27
N ASP A 219 10.07 -14.90 -4.47
CA ASP A 219 9.37 -14.09 -5.48
C ASP A 219 9.21 -12.65 -5.01
N PHE A 220 8.86 -12.43 -3.73
CA PHE A 220 8.81 -11.09 -3.14
C PHE A 220 10.18 -10.41 -3.17
N TYR A 221 11.26 -11.13 -2.83
CA TYR A 221 12.63 -10.62 -2.93
C TYR A 221 12.98 -10.20 -4.36
N LYS A 222 12.70 -11.04 -5.36
CA LYS A 222 12.91 -10.68 -6.77
C LYS A 222 12.19 -9.38 -7.15
N MET A 223 10.97 -9.16 -6.64
CA MET A 223 10.23 -7.92 -6.90
C MET A 223 10.83 -6.72 -6.19
N CYS A 224 11.22 -6.86 -4.92
CA CYS A 224 11.92 -5.80 -4.19
C CYS A 224 13.24 -5.44 -4.88
N VAL A 225 14.03 -6.42 -5.32
CA VAL A 225 15.30 -6.19 -6.04
C VAL A 225 15.07 -5.41 -7.33
N ARG A 226 14.07 -5.82 -8.12
CA ARG A 226 13.68 -5.07 -9.32
C ARG A 226 13.27 -3.64 -8.97
N ALA A 227 12.48 -3.43 -7.91
CA ALA A 227 12.08 -2.10 -7.48
C ALA A 227 13.29 -1.25 -7.03
N SER A 228 14.23 -1.82 -6.27
CA SER A 228 15.45 -1.13 -5.80
C SER A 228 16.34 -0.68 -6.95
N ALA A 229 16.44 -1.46 -8.03
CA ALA A 229 17.21 -1.09 -9.20
C ALA A 229 16.66 0.16 -9.90
N TYR A 230 15.35 0.42 -9.80
CA TYR A 230 14.72 1.62 -10.37
C TYR A 230 14.77 2.83 -9.44
N THR A 231 14.74 2.62 -8.12
CA THR A 231 14.70 3.73 -7.14
C THR A 231 16.08 4.13 -6.64
N GLY A 232 17.10 3.28 -6.83
CA GLY A 232 18.43 3.44 -6.21
C GLY A 232 18.43 3.20 -4.70
N VAL A 233 17.30 2.85 -4.10
CA VAL A 233 17.18 2.58 -2.66
C VAL A 233 17.64 1.15 -2.40
N ALA A 234 18.74 1.00 -1.67
CA ALA A 234 19.27 -0.28 -1.26
C ALA A 234 18.25 -1.08 -0.43
N ILE A 235 18.20 -2.40 -0.66
CA ILE A 235 17.46 -3.33 0.21
C ILE A 235 18.38 -3.68 1.36
N ASP A 236 18.16 -3.06 2.51
CA ASP A 236 18.91 -3.43 3.70
C ASP A 236 18.25 -4.62 4.40
N PHE A 237 19.06 -5.65 4.67
CA PHE A 237 18.69 -6.72 5.57
C PHE A 237 19.25 -6.36 6.93
N ALA A 238 18.42 -5.78 7.79
CA ALA A 238 18.71 -5.71 9.21
C ALA A 238 18.73 -7.15 9.78
N HIS A 239 19.86 -7.84 9.57
CA HIS A 239 20.21 -9.01 10.34
C HIS A 239 20.47 -8.51 11.75
N GLY A 240 19.45 -8.59 12.61
CA GLY A 240 19.66 -8.49 14.04
C GLY A 240 20.52 -9.68 14.47
N SER A 241 21.83 -9.54 14.35
CA SER A 241 22.77 -10.36 15.10
C SER A 241 22.83 -9.76 16.50
N ASP A 242 22.07 -10.34 17.42
CA ASP A 242 22.32 -10.21 18.87
C ASP A 242 23.62 -10.92 19.29
N ASP A 243 24.56 -11.14 18.37
CA ASP A 243 25.89 -11.67 18.66
C ASP A 243 26.92 -10.57 18.40
N ASP A 244 27.37 -9.96 19.50
CA ASP A 244 28.61 -9.20 19.63
C ASP A 244 29.81 -10.13 19.37
N SER A 245 29.94 -10.61 18.14
CA SER A 245 31.19 -11.18 17.64
C SER A 245 31.73 -10.23 16.57
N GLU A 246 33.00 -9.86 16.72
CA GLU A 246 33.78 -8.99 15.85
C GLU A 246 33.93 -9.58 14.42
N GLY A 247 32.81 -9.76 13.72
CA GLY A 247 32.77 -10.07 12.31
C GLY A 247 32.70 -8.76 11.54
N THR A 248 33.67 -8.54 10.66
CA THR A 248 33.63 -7.49 9.62
C THR A 248 32.21 -7.35 9.05
N PRO A 249 31.64 -6.13 9.00
CA PRO A 249 30.32 -5.91 8.42
C PRO A 249 30.25 -6.55 7.04
N GLN A 250 29.34 -7.51 6.83
CA GLN A 250 29.11 -8.04 5.49
C GLN A 250 28.57 -6.89 4.64
N SER A 251 29.32 -6.49 3.62
CA SER A 251 28.84 -5.49 2.67
C SER A 251 27.54 -5.97 2.05
N LEU A 252 26.64 -5.04 1.75
CA LEU A 252 25.36 -5.32 1.10
C LEU A 252 25.54 -6.21 -0.15
N ASP A 253 26.58 -5.93 -0.94
CA ASP A 253 26.95 -6.71 -2.13
C ASP A 253 27.28 -8.16 -1.78
N SER A 254 27.99 -8.41 -0.69
CA SER A 254 28.32 -9.77 -0.25
C SER A 254 27.09 -10.55 0.24
N SER A 255 26.14 -9.88 0.90
CA SER A 255 24.88 -10.47 1.33
C SER A 255 23.97 -10.76 0.15
N ILE A 256 23.89 -9.84 -0.81
CA ILE A 256 23.15 -10.00 -2.07
C ILE A 256 23.77 -11.14 -2.90
N GLU A 257 25.09 -11.16 -3.10
CA GLU A 257 25.75 -12.22 -3.87
C GLU A 257 25.58 -13.60 -3.22
N LYS A 258 25.71 -13.69 -1.88
CA LYS A 258 25.49 -14.93 -1.13
C LYS A 258 24.04 -15.41 -1.27
N TYR A 259 23.07 -14.50 -1.14
CA TYR A 259 21.66 -14.82 -1.29
C TYR A 259 21.35 -15.28 -2.72
N LEU A 260 21.75 -14.52 -3.73
CA LEU A 260 21.53 -14.87 -5.14
C LEU A 260 22.15 -16.23 -5.50
N ARG A 261 23.36 -16.54 -5.02
CA ARG A 261 23.99 -17.86 -5.16
C ARG A 261 23.20 -18.98 -4.49
N GLN A 262 22.72 -18.77 -3.26
CA GLN A 262 21.93 -19.77 -2.53
C GLN A 262 20.61 -20.13 -3.24
N PHE A 263 20.08 -19.22 -4.07
CA PHE A 263 18.82 -19.43 -4.80
C PHE A 263 19.00 -19.71 -6.30
N GLY A 264 20.23 -19.96 -6.76
CA GLY A 264 20.54 -20.27 -8.16
C GLY A 264 20.18 -19.15 -9.13
N ILE A 265 20.21 -17.89 -8.66
CA ILE A 265 19.96 -16.71 -9.50
C ILE A 265 21.29 -16.28 -10.10
N ASP A 266 21.33 -16.14 -11.42
CA ASP A 266 22.53 -15.72 -12.14
C ASP A 266 22.90 -14.27 -11.78
N LEU A 267 24.10 -14.10 -11.23
CA LEU A 267 24.64 -12.80 -10.83
C LEU A 267 24.88 -11.87 -12.02
N THR A 268 25.02 -12.43 -13.22
CA THR A 268 25.26 -11.68 -14.46
C THR A 268 24.03 -10.85 -14.82
N GLU A 269 22.83 -11.43 -14.71
CA GLU A 269 21.56 -10.74 -14.99
C GLU A 269 21.29 -9.58 -14.00
N TYR A 270 21.72 -9.74 -12.73
CA TYR A 270 21.61 -8.70 -11.70
C TYR A 270 22.57 -7.53 -11.99
N LYS A 271 23.84 -7.81 -12.30
CA LYS A 271 24.84 -6.79 -12.65
C LYS A 271 24.42 -6.02 -13.89
N ASP A 272 23.95 -6.72 -14.93
CA ASP A 272 23.44 -6.10 -16.16
C ASP A 272 22.21 -5.21 -15.90
N ALA A 273 21.32 -5.59 -14.97
CA ALA A 273 20.18 -4.76 -14.59
C ALA A 273 20.59 -3.51 -13.80
N PHE A 274 21.56 -3.65 -12.89
CA PHE A 274 22.10 -2.56 -12.08
C PHE A 274 22.84 -1.53 -12.94
N GLU A 275 23.71 -1.98 -13.85
CA GLU A 275 24.44 -1.11 -14.79
C GLU A 275 23.49 -0.38 -15.76
N ARG A 276 22.43 -1.05 -16.23
CA ARG A 276 21.38 -0.40 -17.05
C ARG A 276 20.62 0.69 -16.28
N GLY A 277 20.42 0.53 -14.97
CA GLY A 277 19.78 1.53 -14.12
C GLY A 277 20.65 2.78 -13.92
N LEU A 278 21.97 2.60 -13.79
CA LEU A 278 22.93 3.70 -13.62
C LEU A 278 23.15 4.54 -14.88
N HIS A 279 23.02 3.95 -16.06
CA HIS A 279 23.20 4.64 -17.35
C HIS A 279 21.90 5.18 -17.95
N GLY A 280 20.76 4.96 -17.30
CA GLY A 280 19.44 5.44 -17.72
C GLY A 280 18.95 6.72 -17.02
N LEU A 281 19.77 7.31 -16.16
CA LEU A 281 19.62 8.63 -15.53
C LEU A 281 20.63 9.61 -16.14
#